data_AF-A0A1H1SRR8-F1
#
_entry.id   AF-A0A1H1SRR8-F1
#
_cell.length_a   1.000
_cell.length_b   1.000
_cell.length_c   1.000
_cell.angle_alpha   90.00
_cell.angle_beta   90.00
_cell.angle_gamma   90.00
#
_symmetry.space_group_name_H-M   'P 1'
#
loop_
_entity.id
_entity.type
_entity.pdbx_description
1 polymer ?
#
loop_
_entity_poly.entity_id
_entity_poly.type
_entity_poly.pdbx_seq_one_letter_code
_entity_poly.pdbx_strand_id
1 'polypeptide(L)'
;MNSPIATLYDQITNHFAQGAMAMRLNDAIKSGALNPGIRIDVLNEPIKTPYADPATREIVLQENFLAFLWAICYCFNAFNRMAFEQSLDHATISLSRSSEAPVINQLFDWAVGLGMAHEDWPPGLPTPGSKDQWSEETDALFLFAIRFTGAWYFH
;
A
#
# COMPACT_ATOMS: atom_id res chain seq x y z
N MET A 1 2.35 18.38 -5.18
CA MET A 1 3.54 17.54 -4.95
C MET A 1 3.21 16.15 -5.48
N ASN A 2 4.17 15.43 -6.05
CA ASN A 2 3.94 14.05 -6.48
C ASN A 2 4.18 13.14 -5.27
N SER A 3 3.18 12.40 -4.82
CA SER A 3 3.37 11.39 -3.79
C SER A 3 4.40 10.35 -4.25
N PRO A 4 5.26 9.83 -3.35
CA PRO A 4 6.20 8.78 -3.68
C PRO A 4 5.54 7.51 -4.26
N ILE A 5 4.26 7.27 -3.96
CA ILE A 5 3.49 6.14 -4.49
C ILE A 5 3.40 6.16 -6.02
N ALA A 6 3.47 7.33 -6.65
CA ALA A 6 3.47 7.48 -8.11
C ALA A 6 4.54 6.61 -8.80
N THR A 7 5.65 6.32 -8.12
CA THR A 7 6.72 5.43 -8.61
C THR A 7 6.27 3.99 -8.83
N LEU A 8 5.19 3.55 -8.17
CA LEU A 8 4.65 2.19 -8.26
C LEU A 8 3.41 2.07 -9.15
N TYR A 9 2.89 3.16 -9.72
CA TYR A 9 1.63 3.15 -10.47
C TYR A 9 1.60 2.12 -11.62
N ASP A 10 2.67 2.05 -12.41
CA ASP A 10 2.78 1.07 -13.49
C ASP A 10 2.81 -0.36 -12.94
N GLN A 11 3.47 -0.58 -11.81
CA GLN A 11 3.52 -1.90 -11.18
C GLN A 11 2.14 -2.30 -10.64
N ILE A 12 1.43 -1.37 -9.99
CA ILE A 12 0.07 -1.57 -9.49
C ILE A 12 -0.86 -1.96 -10.64
N THR A 13 -0.93 -1.14 -11.68
CA THR A 13 -1.82 -1.38 -12.83
C THR A 13 -1.52 -2.70 -13.54
N ASN A 14 -0.22 -3.00 -13.77
CA ASN A 14 0.20 -4.29 -14.33
C ASN A 14 -0.14 -5.47 -13.41
N HIS A 15 -0.04 -5.30 -12.08
CA HIS A 15 -0.33 -6.37 -11.12
C HIS A 15 -1.81 -6.77 -11.15
N PHE A 16 -2.72 -5.82 -11.33
CA PHE A 16 -4.16 -6.10 -11.49
C PHE A 16 -4.50 -6.78 -12.83
N ALA A 17 -3.69 -6.56 -13.87
CA ALA A 17 -3.87 -7.20 -15.17
C ALA A 17 -3.48 -8.69 -15.20
N GLN A 18 -3.04 -9.27 -14.07
CA GLN A 18 -2.49 -10.63 -14.01
C GLN A 18 -3.17 -11.59 -13.01
N GLY A 19 -3.19 -12.88 -13.36
CA GLY A 19 -3.64 -14.00 -12.54
C GLY A 19 -5.14 -14.02 -12.18
N ALA A 20 -5.51 -14.60 -11.04
CA ALA A 20 -6.91 -14.85 -10.65
C ALA A 20 -7.77 -13.58 -10.53
N MET A 21 -7.16 -12.45 -10.14
CA MET A 21 -7.86 -11.15 -10.11
C MET A 21 -8.25 -10.72 -11.53
N ALA A 22 -7.34 -10.86 -12.50
CA ALA A 22 -7.63 -10.51 -13.89
C ALA A 22 -8.79 -11.32 -14.47
N MET A 23 -8.97 -12.58 -14.06
CA MET A 23 -10.14 -13.38 -14.46
C MET A 23 -11.44 -12.76 -13.92
N ARG A 24 -11.51 -12.45 -12.62
CA ARG A 24 -12.69 -11.83 -12.01
C ARG A 24 -13.01 -10.46 -12.63
N LEU A 25 -11.98 -9.66 -12.85
CA LEU A 25 -12.11 -8.36 -13.52
C LEU A 25 -12.63 -8.52 -14.94
N ASN A 26 -12.11 -9.49 -15.71
CA ASN A 26 -12.58 -9.78 -17.05
C ASN A 26 -14.05 -10.22 -17.08
N ASP A 27 -14.52 -11.00 -16.11
CA ASP A 27 -15.92 -11.42 -16.03
C ASP A 27 -16.83 -10.22 -15.68
N ALA A 28 -16.41 -9.34 -14.78
CA ALA A 28 -17.11 -8.10 -14.46
C ALA A 28 -17.17 -7.14 -15.67
N ILE A 29 -16.10 -7.08 -16.47
CA ILE A 29 -16.05 -6.29 -17.71
C ILE A 29 -16.99 -6.89 -18.77
N LYS A 30 -16.94 -8.20 -19.00
CA LYS A 30 -17.78 -8.89 -20.00
C LYS A 30 -19.27 -8.80 -19.68
N SER A 31 -19.63 -8.79 -18.40
CA SER A 31 -21.01 -8.60 -17.95
C SER A 31 -21.47 -7.14 -17.98
N GLY A 32 -20.57 -6.19 -18.27
CA GLY A 32 -20.84 -4.75 -18.30
C GLY A 32 -20.97 -4.11 -16.91
N ALA A 33 -20.63 -4.85 -15.84
CA ALA A 33 -20.60 -4.33 -14.47
C ALA A 33 -19.47 -3.32 -14.27
N LEU A 34 -18.33 -3.53 -14.95
CA LEU A 34 -17.19 -2.61 -14.96
C LEU A 34 -16.78 -2.21 -16.37
N ASN A 35 -16.16 -1.05 -16.48
CA ASN A 35 -15.35 -0.66 -17.62
C ASN A 35 -13.89 -1.06 -17.39
N PRO A 36 -13.14 -1.43 -18.46
CA PRO A 36 -11.72 -1.71 -18.35
C PRO A 36 -10.95 -0.48 -17.88
N GLY A 37 -10.17 -0.62 -16.82
CA GLY A 37 -9.31 0.45 -16.33
C GLY A 37 -9.22 0.49 -14.81
N ILE A 38 -8.10 1.02 -14.33
CA ILE A 38 -7.90 1.41 -12.94
C ILE A 38 -7.50 2.87 -12.95
N ARG A 39 -8.29 3.68 -12.26
CA ARG A 39 -8.01 5.10 -12.05
C ARG A 39 -7.38 5.26 -10.69
N ILE A 40 -6.22 5.91 -10.66
CA ILE A 40 -5.62 6.34 -9.39
C ILE A 40 -6.12 7.76 -9.10
N ASP A 41 -6.73 7.91 -7.94
CA ASP A 41 -7.34 9.15 -7.50
C ASP A 41 -6.41 9.88 -6.53
N VAL A 42 -5.98 11.08 -6.95
CA VAL A 42 -5.06 11.97 -6.22
C VAL A 42 -5.79 13.01 -5.39
N LEU A 43 -7.08 12.79 -5.08
CA LEU A 43 -7.84 13.68 -4.22
C LEU A 43 -7.34 13.64 -2.76
N ASN A 44 -7.22 14.84 -2.19
CA ASN A 44 -6.82 15.10 -0.81
C ASN A 44 -7.97 14.86 0.19
N GLU A 45 -8.57 13.67 0.12
CA GLU A 45 -9.65 13.24 1.00
C GLU A 45 -9.15 12.19 2.00
N PRO A 46 -9.87 11.94 3.11
CA PRO A 46 -9.60 10.80 3.97
C PRO A 46 -9.60 9.49 3.18
N ILE A 47 -8.86 8.49 3.68
CA ILE A 47 -8.74 7.18 3.02
C ILE A 47 -10.11 6.58 2.72
N LYS A 48 -10.31 6.24 1.44
CA LYS A 48 -11.34 5.32 0.98
C LYS A 48 -10.69 4.04 0.50
N THR A 49 -11.25 2.92 0.91
CA THR A 49 -10.92 1.62 0.30
C THR A 49 -11.23 1.65 -1.20
N PRO A 50 -10.60 0.78 -2.01
CA PRO A 50 -10.89 0.67 -3.43
C PRO A 50 -12.40 0.60 -3.71
N TYR A 51 -12.88 1.22 -4.78
CA TYR A 51 -14.31 1.17 -5.12
C TYR A 51 -14.53 1.28 -6.62
N ALA A 52 -15.73 0.96 -7.09
CA ALA A 52 -16.13 1.20 -8.47
C ALA A 52 -16.86 2.55 -8.58
N ASP A 53 -16.40 3.43 -9.47
CA ASP A 53 -17.09 4.69 -9.74
C ASP A 53 -18.45 4.40 -10.41
N PRO A 54 -19.58 4.86 -9.87
CA PRO A 54 -20.89 4.56 -10.45
C PRO A 54 -21.13 5.22 -11.82
N ALA A 55 -20.44 6.32 -12.11
CA ALA A 55 -20.54 7.04 -13.38
C ALA A 55 -19.61 6.45 -14.44
N THR A 56 -18.34 6.22 -14.10
CA THR A 56 -17.37 5.70 -15.09
C THR A 56 -17.29 4.17 -15.12
N ARG A 57 -17.81 3.49 -14.10
CA ARG A 57 -17.69 2.02 -13.87
C ARG A 57 -16.24 1.52 -13.81
N GLU A 58 -15.29 2.40 -13.55
CA GLU A 58 -13.88 2.03 -13.38
C GLU A 58 -13.57 1.75 -11.91
N ILE A 59 -12.55 0.94 -11.66
CA ILE A 59 -12.00 0.79 -10.31
C ILE A 59 -11.19 2.04 -9.98
N VAL A 60 -11.46 2.61 -8.82
CA VAL A 60 -10.78 3.77 -8.27
C VAL A 60 -9.92 3.33 -7.09
N LEU A 61 -8.63 3.67 -7.15
CA LEU A 61 -7.67 3.49 -6.06
C LEU A 61 -7.22 4.87 -5.60
N GLN A 62 -7.52 5.24 -4.35
CA GLN A 62 -7.07 6.51 -3.83
C GLN A 62 -5.59 6.48 -3.45
N GLU A 63 -4.83 7.51 -3.79
CA GLU A 63 -3.41 7.61 -3.48
C GLU A 63 -3.13 7.53 -1.97
N ASN A 64 -3.95 8.18 -1.13
CA ASN A 64 -3.82 8.08 0.33
C ASN A 64 -4.02 6.65 0.84
N PHE A 65 -4.92 5.88 0.22
CA PHE A 65 -5.11 4.47 0.56
C PHE A 65 -3.86 3.64 0.19
N LEU A 66 -3.30 3.88 -0.98
CA LEU A 66 -2.07 3.22 -1.44
C LEU A 66 -0.89 3.56 -0.53
N ALA A 67 -0.75 4.84 -0.16
CA ALA A 67 0.26 5.35 0.75
C ALA A 67 0.17 4.69 2.13
N PHE A 68 -1.04 4.65 2.70
CA PHE A 68 -1.32 3.95 3.94
C PHE A 68 -0.94 2.47 3.84
N LEU A 69 -1.44 1.77 2.83
CA LEU A 69 -1.22 0.33 2.70
C LEU A 69 0.28 0.01 2.58
N TRP A 70 1.01 0.79 1.78
CA TRP A 70 2.45 0.62 1.63
C TRP A 70 3.18 0.88 2.96
N ALA A 71 2.87 1.98 3.65
CA ALA A 71 3.51 2.33 4.92
C ALA A 71 3.27 1.27 6.00
N ILE A 72 2.06 0.70 6.05
CA ILE A 72 1.74 -0.41 6.94
C ILE A 72 2.55 -1.66 6.57
N CYS A 73 2.64 -2.02 5.28
CA CYS A 73 3.50 -3.11 4.82
C CYS A 73 4.96 -2.91 5.23
N TYR A 74 5.48 -1.68 5.06
CA TYR A 74 6.84 -1.32 5.45
C TYR A 74 7.06 -1.55 6.94
N CYS A 75 6.18 -0.99 7.78
CA CYS A 75 6.30 -1.08 9.23
C CYS A 75 6.28 -2.53 9.70
N PHE A 76 5.36 -3.36 9.19
CA PHE A 76 5.32 -4.78 9.56
C PHE A 76 6.56 -5.53 9.08
N ASN A 77 7.05 -5.27 7.86
CA ASN A 77 8.27 -5.90 7.38
C ASN A 77 9.47 -5.53 8.28
N ALA A 78 9.65 -4.24 8.55
CA ALA A 78 10.69 -3.70 9.41
C ALA A 78 10.63 -4.29 10.83
N PHE A 79 9.47 -4.26 11.49
CA PHE A 79 9.29 -4.81 12.83
C PHE A 79 9.58 -6.31 12.88
N ASN A 80 9.14 -7.08 11.88
CA ASN A 80 9.42 -8.51 11.81
C ASN A 80 10.92 -8.79 11.64
N ARG A 81 11.61 -8.02 10.80
CA ARG A 81 13.07 -8.15 10.60
C ARG A 81 13.83 -7.84 11.89
N MET A 82 13.53 -6.72 12.53
CA MET A 82 14.15 -6.34 13.80
C MET A 82 13.87 -7.38 14.90
N ALA A 83 12.64 -7.88 14.98
CA ALA A 83 12.27 -8.92 15.94
C ALA A 83 13.03 -10.23 15.68
N PHE A 84 13.15 -10.63 14.41
CA PHE A 84 13.89 -11.81 14.00
C PHE A 84 15.37 -11.68 14.35
N GLU A 85 16.02 -10.57 13.99
CA GLU A 85 17.44 -10.32 14.28
C GLU A 85 17.71 -10.34 15.79
N GLN A 86 16.88 -9.67 16.60
CA GLN A 86 17.05 -9.71 18.04
C GLN A 86 16.82 -11.10 18.63
N SER A 87 15.93 -11.91 18.04
CA SER A 87 15.67 -13.27 18.52
C SER A 87 16.86 -14.22 18.34
N LEU A 88 17.81 -13.90 17.45
CA LEU A 88 19.03 -14.67 17.26
C LEU A 88 20.01 -14.49 18.43
N ASP A 89 20.06 -13.28 19.01
CA ASP A 89 21.06 -12.90 20.03
C ASP A 89 20.47 -12.73 21.43
N HIS A 90 19.15 -12.66 21.56
CA HIS A 90 18.46 -12.37 22.81
C HIS A 90 17.24 -13.26 23.06
N ALA A 91 17.10 -13.73 24.30
CA ALA A 91 15.93 -14.48 24.74
C ALA A 91 14.65 -13.63 24.85
N THR A 92 14.77 -12.29 24.79
CA THR A 92 13.65 -11.35 24.83
C THR A 92 13.82 -10.30 23.74
N ILE A 93 12.73 -10.04 23.01
CA ILE A 93 12.69 -9.07 21.91
C ILE A 93 12.25 -7.72 22.47
N SER A 94 13.01 -6.66 22.19
CA SER A 94 12.72 -5.29 22.59
C SER A 94 13.00 -4.35 21.42
N LEU A 95 11.96 -4.01 20.66
CA LEU A 95 12.08 -3.16 19.47
C LEU A 95 12.65 -1.77 19.77
N SER A 96 12.48 -1.27 21.00
CA SER A 96 13.09 -0.03 21.49
C SER A 96 14.62 0.00 21.48
N ARG A 97 15.30 -1.14 21.31
CA ARG A 97 16.76 -1.23 21.21
C ARG A 97 17.29 -0.96 19.80
N SER A 98 16.43 -0.98 18.78
CA SER A 98 16.83 -0.67 17.41
C SER A 98 16.90 0.84 17.20
N SER A 99 17.93 1.29 16.48
CA SER A 99 18.09 2.69 16.04
C SER A 99 17.03 3.12 15.04
N GLU A 100 16.42 2.18 14.33
CA GLU A 100 15.43 2.39 13.28
C GLU A 100 14.00 2.53 13.83
N ALA A 101 13.74 2.00 15.03
CA ALA A 101 12.42 2.00 15.64
C ALA A 101 11.73 3.38 15.71
N PRO A 102 12.41 4.50 16.03
CA PRO A 102 11.78 5.82 16.01
C PRO A 102 11.27 6.23 14.63
N VAL A 103 12.03 5.96 13.57
CA VAL A 103 11.66 6.30 12.18
C VAL A 103 10.46 5.47 11.73
N ILE A 104 10.45 4.18 12.07
CA ILE A 104 9.34 3.28 11.72
C ILE A 104 8.06 3.67 12.48
N ASN A 105 8.17 4.00 13.77
CA ASN A 105 7.03 4.49 14.54
C ASN A 105 6.48 5.79 13.96
N GLN A 106 7.34 6.72 13.54
CA GLN A 106 6.91 7.96 12.92
C GLN A 106 6.15 7.71 11.59
N LEU A 107 6.63 6.77 10.77
CA LEU A 107 5.93 6.36 9.55
C LEU A 107 4.57 5.70 9.86
N PHE A 108 4.51 4.85 10.89
CA PHE A 108 3.28 4.21 11.33
C PHE A 108 2.25 5.23 11.81
N ASP A 109 2.66 6.18 12.66
CA ASP A 109 1.78 7.23 13.20
C ASP A 109 1.23 8.12 12.08
N TRP A 110 2.09 8.51 11.13
CA TRP A 110 1.66 9.25 9.95
C TRP A 110 0.65 8.45 9.12
N ALA A 111 0.92 7.16 8.86
CA ALA A 111 0.01 6.31 8.08
C ALA A 111 -1.36 6.20 8.76
N VAL A 112 -1.41 6.03 10.09
CA VAL A 112 -2.67 6.03 10.84
C VAL A 112 -3.38 7.39 10.74
N GLY A 113 -2.63 8.49 10.74
CA GLY A 113 -3.15 9.86 10.54
C GLY A 113 -3.91 10.05 9.23
N LEU A 114 -3.49 9.39 8.16
CA LEU A 114 -4.16 9.46 6.84
C LEU A 114 -5.64 9.02 6.87
N GLY A 115 -6.04 8.23 7.86
CA GLY A 115 -7.44 7.84 8.07
C GLY A 115 -8.35 9.01 8.46
N MET A 116 -7.78 10.10 9.02
CA MET A 116 -8.53 11.26 9.49
C MET A 116 -8.45 12.43 8.51
N ALA A 117 -7.29 12.66 7.89
CA ALA A 117 -7.06 13.76 6.97
C ALA A 117 -5.98 13.39 5.96
N HIS A 118 -6.00 14.05 4.80
CA HIS A 118 -4.86 13.98 3.89
C HIS A 118 -3.66 14.73 4.49
N GLU A 119 -2.49 14.11 4.44
CA GLU A 119 -1.22 14.68 4.84
C GLU A 119 -0.16 14.35 3.79
N ASP A 120 0.74 15.31 3.52
CA ASP A 120 1.89 15.08 2.64
C ASP A 120 2.82 14.01 3.24
N TRP A 121 3.54 13.30 2.37
CA TRP A 121 4.53 12.32 2.83
C TRP A 121 5.63 13.01 3.65
N PRO A 122 5.90 12.60 4.91
CA PRO A 122 6.84 13.32 5.75
C PRO A 122 8.28 13.17 5.23
N PRO A 123 9.06 14.26 5.20
CA PRO A 123 10.42 14.21 4.69
C PRO A 123 11.31 13.33 5.58
N GLY A 124 12.21 12.56 4.95
CA GLY A 124 13.18 11.72 5.65
C GLY A 124 12.63 10.38 6.14
N LEU A 125 11.34 10.09 5.90
CA LEU A 125 10.79 8.75 6.11
C LEU A 125 11.04 7.84 4.91
N PRO A 126 11.04 6.51 5.11
CA PRO A 126 11.10 5.54 4.02
C PRO A 126 10.03 5.79 2.97
N THR A 127 10.33 5.51 1.70
CA THR A 127 9.39 5.72 0.58
C THR A 127 9.45 4.56 -0.42
N PRO A 128 8.33 4.30 -1.13
CA PRO A 128 8.31 3.39 -2.29
C PRO A 128 9.44 3.63 -3.28
N GLY A 129 9.99 2.55 -3.85
CA GLY A 129 11.07 2.61 -4.84
C GLY A 129 12.41 3.16 -4.31
N SER A 130 12.51 3.46 -3.01
CA SER A 130 13.79 3.80 -2.40
C SER A 130 14.66 2.56 -2.22
N LYS A 131 15.97 2.78 -2.11
CA LYS A 131 16.96 1.69 -1.93
C LYS A 131 17.31 1.44 -0.46
N ASP A 132 16.42 1.78 0.46
CA ASP A 132 16.62 1.38 1.85
C ASP A 132 16.48 -0.14 2.00
N GLN A 133 17.00 -0.65 3.11
CA GLN A 133 17.15 -2.09 3.36
C GLN A 133 15.84 -2.89 3.32
N TRP A 134 14.67 -2.26 3.45
CA TRP A 134 13.38 -2.95 3.50
C TRP A 134 12.41 -2.53 2.40
N SER A 135 12.71 -1.46 1.65
CA SER A 135 11.79 -0.92 0.64
C SER A 135 11.51 -1.88 -0.52
N GLU A 136 12.52 -2.57 -1.07
CA GLU A 136 12.31 -3.49 -2.21
C GLU A 136 11.39 -4.67 -1.84
N GLU A 137 11.62 -5.28 -0.68
CA GLU A 137 10.74 -6.35 -0.17
C GLU A 137 9.34 -5.81 0.16
N THR A 138 9.27 -4.57 0.65
CA THR A 138 8.00 -3.91 0.95
C THR A 138 7.21 -3.63 -0.32
N ASP A 139 7.83 -3.17 -1.40
CA ASP A 139 7.18 -2.96 -2.70
C ASP A 139 6.53 -4.26 -3.18
N ALA A 140 7.23 -5.39 -3.07
CA ALA A 140 6.70 -6.70 -3.41
C ALA A 140 5.53 -7.13 -2.51
N LEU A 141 5.66 -6.96 -1.19
CA LEU A 141 4.59 -7.26 -0.22
C LEU A 141 3.36 -6.39 -0.45
N PHE A 142 3.55 -5.11 -0.75
CA PHE A 142 2.50 -4.15 -1.04
C PHE A 142 1.73 -4.55 -2.30
N LEU A 143 2.42 -4.89 -3.39
CA LEU A 143 1.78 -5.36 -4.63
C LEU A 143 0.98 -6.65 -4.40
N PHE A 144 1.44 -7.53 -3.51
CA PHE A 144 0.65 -8.69 -3.12
C PHE A 144 -0.58 -8.29 -2.28
N ALA A 145 -0.42 -7.40 -1.31
CA ALA A 145 -1.48 -6.98 -0.39
C ALA A 145 -2.62 -6.26 -1.12
N ILE A 146 -2.31 -5.35 -2.03
CA ILE A 146 -3.31 -4.57 -2.76
C ILE A 146 -4.26 -5.46 -3.58
N ARG A 147 -3.79 -6.64 -4.02
CA ARG A 147 -4.63 -7.62 -4.71
C ARG A 147 -5.80 -8.10 -3.86
N PHE A 148 -5.65 -8.24 -2.55
CA PHE A 148 -6.73 -8.68 -1.67
C PHE A 148 -7.73 -7.56 -1.38
N THR A 149 -7.34 -6.30 -1.59
CA THR A 149 -8.22 -5.15 -1.37
C THR A 149 -9.25 -4.98 -2.48
N GLY A 150 -8.94 -5.42 -3.71
CA GLY A 150 -9.90 -5.41 -4.83
C GLY A 150 -10.86 -6.62 -4.88
N ALA A 151 -10.59 -7.68 -4.12
CA ALA A 151 -11.32 -8.96 -4.24
C ALA A 151 -12.73 -8.95 -3.64
N TRP A 152 -13.06 -7.94 -2.82
CA TRP A 152 -14.30 -7.89 -2.04
C TRP A 152 -15.48 -7.23 -2.76
N TYR A 153 -15.26 -6.61 -3.92
CA TYR A 153 -16.28 -5.77 -4.59
C TYR A 153 -17.09 -6.47 -5.69
N PHE A 154 -16.92 -7.78 -5.86
CA PHE A 154 -17.56 -8.56 -6.94
C PHE A 154 -18.51 -9.66 -6.44
N HIS A 155 -19.03 -9.52 -5.23
CA HIS A 155 -20.01 -10.43 -4.64
C HIS A 155 -21.38 -9.76 -4.50
#